data_AF-A0A959QNN1-F1
#
_entry.id   AF-A0A959QNN1-F1
#
_cell.length_a   1.000
_cell.length_b   1.000
_cell.length_c   1.000
_cell.angle_alpha   90.00
_cell.angle_beta   90.00
_cell.angle_gamma   90.00
#
_symmetry.space_group_name_H-M   'P 1'
#
loop_
_entity.id
_entity.type
_entity.pdbx_description
1 polymer ?
#
loop_
_entity_poly.entity_id
_entity_poly.type
_entity_poly.pdbx_seq_one_letter_code
_entity_poly.pdbx_strand_id
1 'polypeptide(L)'
;MNDRIEKIRAYLQQNPDDCFLNHALALEYIKLGDDVSAGELFEKNMEYDAAYVATYYHYAKLLERLGEEQKAIAVYEQGMEQCKAAGDNHSYSELRSAYEELTF
;
A
#
# COMPACT_ATOMS: atom_id res chain seq x y z
N MET A 1 -21.15 -6.88 10.32
CA MET A 1 -19.98 -7.77 10.22
C MET A 1 -19.53 -7.77 8.77
N ASN A 2 -18.29 -7.37 8.47
CA ASN A 2 -17.76 -7.44 7.11
C ASN A 2 -17.16 -8.83 6.92
N ASP A 3 -17.94 -9.73 6.34
CA ASP A 3 -17.57 -11.14 6.07
C ASP A 3 -16.23 -11.27 5.32
N ARG A 4 -15.86 -10.27 4.50
CA ARG A 4 -14.57 -10.27 3.80
C ARG A 4 -13.39 -10.06 4.75
N ILE A 5 -13.48 -9.12 5.69
CA ILE A 5 -12.42 -8.84 6.66
C ILE A 5 -12.16 -10.05 7.55
N GLU A 6 -13.23 -10.71 8.01
CA GLU A 6 -13.12 -11.90 8.87
C GLU A 6 -12.41 -13.05 8.14
N LYS A 7 -12.77 -13.29 6.87
CA LYS A 7 -12.09 -14.28 6.03
C LYS A 7 -10.61 -13.97 5.82
N ILE A 8 -10.27 -12.73 5.47
CA ILE A 8 -8.87 -12.34 5.28
C ILE A 8 -8.07 -12.53 6.57
N ARG A 9 -8.61 -12.08 7.72
CA ARG A 9 -7.97 -12.28 9.03
C ARG A 9 -7.78 -13.77 9.37
N ALA A 10 -8.74 -14.63 9.04
CA ALA A 10 -8.61 -16.08 9.25
C ALA A 10 -7.48 -16.71 8.42
N TYR A 11 -7.26 -16.24 7.19
CA TYR A 11 -6.12 -16.66 6.38
C TYR A 11 -4.79 -16.11 6.92
N LEU A 12 -4.78 -14.85 7.36
CA LEU A 12 -3.59 -14.23 7.97
C LEU A 12 -3.18 -14.88 9.30
N GLN A 13 -4.07 -15.56 10.01
CA GLN A 13 -3.66 -16.37 11.18
C GLN A 13 -2.69 -17.50 10.80
N GLN A 14 -2.77 -18.01 9.57
CA GLN A 14 -1.91 -19.08 9.06
C GLN A 14 -0.68 -18.52 8.35
N ASN A 15 -0.83 -17.39 7.65
CA ASN A 15 0.25 -16.70 6.97
C ASN A 15 0.24 -15.19 7.30
N PRO A 16 0.79 -14.78 8.46
CA PRO A 16 0.65 -13.39 8.95
C PRO A 16 1.32 -12.34 8.06
N ASP A 17 2.32 -12.76 7.28
CA ASP A 17 3.16 -11.88 6.48
C ASP A 17 2.83 -11.99 4.98
N ASP A 18 1.69 -12.60 4.64
CA ASP A 18 1.18 -12.63 3.27
C ASP A 18 0.88 -11.22 2.77
N CYS A 19 1.77 -10.68 1.94
CA CYS A 19 1.65 -9.30 1.47
C CYS A 19 0.35 -9.04 0.72
N PHE A 20 -0.15 -10.02 -0.03
CA PHE A 20 -1.40 -9.89 -0.77
C PHE A 20 -2.60 -9.80 0.18
N LEU A 21 -2.66 -10.64 1.20
CA LEU A 21 -3.74 -10.61 2.18
C LEU A 21 -3.69 -9.37 3.08
N ASN A 22 -2.51 -8.95 3.53
CA ASN A 22 -2.33 -7.72 4.28
C ASN A 22 -2.73 -6.50 3.45
N HIS A 23 -2.33 -6.46 2.17
CA HIS A 23 -2.75 -5.41 1.24
C HIS A 23 -4.27 -5.38 1.06
N ALA A 24 -4.89 -6.55 0.81
CA ALA A 24 -6.33 -6.66 0.66
C ALA A 24 -7.09 -6.23 1.92
N LEU A 25 -6.57 -6.55 3.11
CA LEU A 25 -7.14 -6.13 4.38
C LEU A 25 -7.03 -4.61 4.58
N ALA A 26 -5.88 -4.01 4.23
CA ALA A 26 -5.67 -2.57 4.29
C ALA A 26 -6.70 -1.81 3.42
N LEU A 27 -6.97 -2.31 2.20
CA LEU A 27 -7.99 -1.72 1.33
C LEU A 27 -9.41 -1.83 1.91
N GLU A 28 -9.72 -2.89 2.66
CA GLU A 28 -11.00 -2.99 3.37
C GLU A 28 -11.07 -2.01 4.55
N TYR A 29 -9.97 -1.78 5.26
CA TYR A 29 -9.90 -0.76 6.32
C TYR A 29 -10.05 0.66 5.78
N ILE A 30 -9.44 0.98 4.63
CA ILE A 30 -9.66 2.26 3.93
C ILE A 30 -11.14 2.50 3.67
N LYS A 31 -11.89 1.48 3.23
CA LYS A 31 -13.35 1.60 2.97
C LYS A 31 -14.17 1.86 4.23
N LEU A 32 -13.67 1.43 5.38
CA LEU A 32 -14.29 1.67 6.68
C LEU A 32 -13.83 2.98 7.33
N GLY A 33 -12.88 3.69 6.73
CA GLY A 33 -12.25 4.89 7.30
C GLY A 33 -11.27 4.58 8.44
N ASP A 34 -10.85 3.33 8.58
CA ASP A 34 -9.84 2.91 9.56
C ASP A 34 -8.44 3.05 8.95
N ASP A 35 -8.04 4.31 8.78
CA ASP A 35 -6.83 4.70 8.07
C ASP A 35 -5.56 4.29 8.82
N VAL A 36 -5.62 4.25 10.16
CA VAL A 36 -4.53 3.81 11.02
C VAL A 36 -4.22 2.33 10.76
N SER A 37 -5.23 1.46 10.84
CA SER A 37 -5.02 0.02 10.61
C SER A 37 -4.61 -0.30 9.18
N ALA A 38 -5.07 0.50 8.20
CA ALA A 38 -4.63 0.36 6.82
C ALA A 38 -3.15 0.73 6.65
N GLY A 39 -2.70 1.83 7.25
CA GLY A 39 -1.31 2.28 7.22
C GLY A 39 -0.36 1.25 7.81
N GLU A 40 -0.68 0.70 8.99
CA GLU A 40 0.13 -0.32 9.67
C GLU A 40 0.35 -1.57 8.78
N LEU A 41 -0.67 -1.99 8.03
CA LEU A 41 -0.57 -3.15 7.14
C LEU A 41 0.27 -2.87 5.89
N PHE A 42 0.21 -1.65 5.36
CA PHE A 42 1.07 -1.26 4.24
C PHE A 42 2.53 -1.11 4.66
N GLU A 43 2.78 -0.49 5.82
CA GLU A 43 4.14 -0.42 6.40
C GLU A 43 4.70 -1.83 6.61
N LYS A 44 3.89 -2.71 7.21
CA LYS A 44 4.27 -4.12 7.38
C LYS A 44 4.65 -4.79 6.06
N ASN A 45 3.90 -4.56 5.00
CA ASN A 45 4.24 -5.11 3.68
C ASN A 45 5.59 -4.61 3.17
N MET A 46 5.85 -3.30 3.29
CA MET A 46 7.11 -2.70 2.84
C MET A 46 8.31 -3.19 3.67
N GLU A 47 8.12 -3.45 4.96
CA GLU A 47 9.15 -4.00 5.84
C GLU A 47 9.45 -5.48 5.54
N TYR A 48 8.41 -6.27 5.25
CA TYR A 48 8.54 -7.71 5.01
C TYR A 48 9.01 -8.03 3.57
N ASP A 49 8.41 -7.39 2.57
CA ASP A 49 8.75 -7.55 1.16
C ASP A 49 8.63 -6.21 0.41
N ALA A 50 9.74 -5.49 0.38
CA ALA A 50 9.85 -4.26 -0.40
C ALA A 50 9.62 -4.46 -1.91
N ALA A 51 9.76 -5.68 -2.45
CA ALA A 51 9.49 -5.93 -3.87
C ALA A 51 7.97 -6.05 -4.18
N TYR A 52 7.11 -6.03 -3.15
CA TYR A 52 5.65 -6.11 -3.34
C TYR A 52 5.05 -4.75 -3.78
N VAL A 53 5.21 -4.46 -5.08
CA VAL A 53 4.88 -3.20 -5.74
C VAL A 53 3.46 -2.68 -5.46
N ALA A 54 2.46 -3.57 -5.34
CA ALA A 54 1.07 -3.18 -5.19
C ALA A 54 0.81 -2.26 -3.97
N THR A 55 1.63 -2.35 -2.91
CA THR A 55 1.48 -1.54 -1.70
C THR A 55 1.72 -0.05 -1.91
N TYR A 56 2.73 0.33 -2.70
CA TYR A 56 3.26 1.69 -2.72
C TYR A 56 2.23 2.73 -3.14
N TYR A 57 1.45 2.46 -4.19
CA TYR A 57 0.47 3.41 -4.70
C TYR A 57 -0.62 3.67 -3.65
N HIS A 58 -1.17 2.61 -3.08
CA HIS A 58 -2.26 2.71 -2.12
C HIS A 58 -1.82 3.33 -0.79
N TYR A 59 -0.62 3.03 -0.33
CA TYR A 59 -0.07 3.63 0.89
C TYR A 59 0.23 5.12 0.70
N ALA A 60 0.81 5.51 -0.44
CA ALA A 60 1.06 6.91 -0.74
C ALA A 60 -0.25 7.71 -0.86
N LYS A 61 -1.28 7.20 -1.55
CA LYS A 61 -2.61 7.85 -1.59
C LYS A 61 -3.26 7.95 -0.21
N LEU A 62 -3.04 6.97 0.67
CA LEU A 62 -3.52 7.04 2.05
C LEU A 62 -2.82 8.19 2.80
N LEU A 63 -1.50 8.29 2.68
CA LEU A 63 -0.70 9.36 3.30
C LEU A 63 -1.10 10.75 2.78
N GLU A 64 -1.36 10.90 1.47
CA GLU A 64 -1.92 12.14 0.91
C GLU A 64 -3.23 12.53 1.58
N ARG A 65 -4.17 11.59 1.71
CA ARG A 65 -5.47 11.85 2.35
C ARG A 65 -5.31 12.26 3.82
N LEU A 66 -4.27 11.76 4.48
CA LEU A 66 -3.93 12.11 5.86
C LEU A 66 -3.14 13.43 5.99
N GLY A 67 -2.79 14.09 4.88
CA GLY A 67 -2.00 15.32 4.86
C GLY A 67 -0.50 15.09 5.11
N GLU A 68 -0.03 13.84 5.04
CA GLU A 68 1.35 13.43 5.27
C GLU A 68 2.15 13.45 3.94
N GLU A 69 2.12 14.58 3.24
CA GLU A 69 2.61 14.72 1.86
C GLU A 69 4.08 14.31 1.69
N GLN A 70 4.96 14.71 2.61
CA GLN A 70 6.38 14.35 2.53
C GLN A 70 6.61 12.84 2.63
N LYS A 71 5.78 12.14 3.42
CA LYS A 71 5.83 10.68 3.48
C LYS A 71 5.27 10.06 2.21
N ALA A 72 4.16 10.57 1.68
CA ALA A 72 3.58 10.10 0.43
C ALA A 72 4.59 10.18 -0.73
N ILE A 73 5.28 11.32 -0.84
CA ILE A 73 6.38 11.53 -1.81
C ILE A 73 7.45 10.45 -1.67
N ALA A 74 7.97 10.23 -0.46
CA ALA A 74 9.00 9.21 -0.23
C ALA A 74 8.52 7.80 -0.60
N VAL A 75 7.26 7.45 -0.29
CA VAL A 75 6.67 6.16 -0.65
C VAL A 75 6.51 6.02 -2.17
N TYR A 76 6.11 7.06 -2.89
CA TYR A 76 6.07 7.02 -4.35
C TYR A 76 7.44 6.80 -4.97
N GLU A 77 8.46 7.52 -4.49
CA GLU A 77 9.83 7.36 -4.96
C GLU A 77 10.35 5.94 -4.75
N GLN A 78 10.16 5.40 -3.55
CA GLN A 78 10.50 4.01 -3.23
C GLN A 78 9.76 3.02 -4.14
N GLY A 79 8.45 3.19 -4.33
CA GLY A 79 7.68 2.31 -5.21
C GLY A 79 8.17 2.36 -6.66
N MET A 80 8.51 3.54 -7.15
CA MET A 80 9.08 3.73 -8.48
C MET A 80 10.43 3.02 -8.65
N GLU A 81 11.27 2.99 -7.61
CA GLU A 81 12.51 2.20 -7.60
C GLU A 81 12.24 0.70 -7.68
N GLN A 82 11.27 0.20 -6.92
CA GLN A 82 10.89 -1.22 -6.91
C GLN A 82 10.28 -1.66 -8.25
N CYS A 83 9.41 -0.84 -8.85
CA CYS A 83 8.88 -1.10 -10.19
C CYS A 83 10.00 -1.19 -11.24
N LYS A 84 11.00 -0.28 -11.19
CA LYS A 84 12.16 -0.35 -12.09
C LYS A 84 12.94 -1.65 -11.90
N ALA A 85 13.17 -2.06 -10.66
CA ALA A 85 13.87 -3.31 -10.35
C ALA A 85 13.10 -4.55 -10.83
N ALA A 86 11.77 -4.53 -10.72
CA ALA A 86 10.88 -5.60 -11.18
C ALA A 86 10.60 -5.59 -12.70
N GLY A 87 10.93 -4.50 -13.40
CA GLY A 87 10.56 -4.31 -14.81
C GLY A 87 9.07 -4.00 -15.03
N ASP A 88 8.35 -3.58 -13.98
CA ASP A 88 6.93 -3.26 -14.02
C ASP A 88 6.70 -1.80 -14.48
N ASN A 89 6.71 -1.61 -15.80
CA ASN A 89 6.50 -0.29 -16.40
C ASN A 89 5.08 0.25 -16.21
N HIS A 90 4.09 -0.63 -15.99
CA HIS A 90 2.70 -0.21 -15.82
C HIS A 90 2.54 0.46 -14.47
N SER A 91 2.86 -0.25 -13.38
CA SER A 91 2.78 0.32 -12.04
C SER A 91 3.76 1.47 -11.82
N TYR A 92 4.94 1.45 -12.47
CA TYR A 92 5.82 2.62 -12.48
C TYR A 92 5.12 3.88 -13.00
N SER A 93 4.39 3.75 -14.12
CA SER A 93 3.72 4.89 -14.74
C SER A 93 2.59 5.41 -13.85
N GLU A 94 1.83 4.53 -13.20
CA GLU A 94 0.77 4.92 -12.26
C GLU A 94 1.33 5.66 -11.04
N LEU A 95 2.39 5.14 -10.42
CA LEU A 95 3.06 5.80 -9.30
C LEU A 95 3.62 7.16 -9.71
N ARG A 96 4.27 7.24 -10.87
CA ARG A 96 4.85 8.47 -11.38
C ARG A 96 3.78 9.54 -11.62
N SER A 97 2.66 9.18 -12.24
CA SER A 97 1.57 10.13 -12.49
C SER A 97 0.98 10.68 -11.18
N ALA A 98 0.77 9.83 -10.17
CA ALA A 98 0.27 10.29 -8.88
C ALA A 98 1.30 11.13 -8.10
N TYR A 99 2.58 10.75 -8.18
CA TYR A 99 3.68 11.56 -7.64
C TYR A 99 3.73 12.95 -8.27
N GLU A 100 3.59 13.04 -9.61
CA GLU A 100 3.58 14.31 -10.33
C GLU A 100 2.34 15.15 -9.95
N GLU A 101 1.17 14.54 -9.77
CA GLU A 101 -0.04 15.23 -9.30
C GLU A 101 0.12 15.84 -7.90
N LEU A 102 0.87 15.18 -7.01
CA LEU A 102 1.12 15.65 -5.65
C LEU A 102 2.19 16.77 -5.59
N THR A 103 3.12 16.80 -6.54
CA THR A 103 4.34 17.63 -6.44
C THR A 103 4.37 18.85 -7.36
N PHE A 104 3.46 18.95 -8.32
CA PHE A 104 3.39 20.05 -9.30
C PHE A 104 2.06 20.80 -9.24
#